data_AF-A0A1M3Q8E0-F1
#
_entry.id   AF-A0A1M3Q8E0-F1
#
_cell.length_a   1.000
_cell.length_b   1.000
_cell.length_c   1.000
_cell.angle_alpha   90.00
_cell.angle_beta   90.00
_cell.angle_gamma   90.00
#
_symmetry.space_group_name_H-M   'P 1'
#
loop_
_entity.id
_entity.type
_entity.pdbx_description
1 polymer ?
#
loop_
_entity_poly.entity_id
_entity_poly.type
_entity_poly.pdbx_seq_one_letter_code
_entity_poly.pdbx_strand_id
1 'polypeptide(L)'
;MQFSSKSLVQGNLKIKTRGSPRHYARLTGQVRYFTKLVAGRVVNISTSGIALDLQAPLYAAAGSKVRVECDDIGLLDGFVRWAHNGRIGIEFDRSSNASAKVASYFRFFHKDIKPVLKR
;
A
#
# COMPACT_ATOMS: atom_id res chain seq x y z
N MET A 1 34.47 -41.28 20.42
CA MET A 1 34.41 -40.34 19.28
C MET A 1 33.00 -40.37 18.69
N GLN A 2 32.27 -39.26 18.80
CA GLN A 2 31.36 -38.66 17.79
C GLN A 2 30.32 -37.79 18.51
N PHE A 3 30.61 -36.49 18.52
CA PHE A 3 29.69 -35.45 18.96
C PHE A 3 28.62 -35.27 17.86
N SER A 4 27.37 -35.59 18.16
CA SER A 4 26.24 -35.27 17.28
C SER A 4 25.78 -33.84 17.57
N SER A 5 26.01 -32.97 16.59
CA SER A 5 25.72 -31.55 16.65
C SER A 5 24.34 -31.22 16.07
N LYS A 6 23.63 -30.32 16.78
CA LYS A 6 22.57 -29.39 16.32
C LYS A 6 21.18 -29.97 16.02
N SER A 7 20.22 -29.59 16.87
CA SER A 7 18.91 -29.10 16.41
C SER A 7 18.74 -27.66 16.89
N LEU A 8 18.75 -26.73 15.93
CA LEU A 8 18.57 -25.30 16.18
C LEU A 8 17.14 -25.04 16.67
N VAL A 9 17.06 -24.32 17.79
CA VAL A 9 15.90 -23.57 18.29
C VAL A 9 14.96 -23.09 17.16
N GLN A 10 13.77 -23.70 17.07
CA GLN A 10 12.65 -23.15 16.31
C GLN A 10 12.14 -21.90 17.04
N GLY A 11 12.66 -20.74 16.66
CA GLY A 11 12.14 -19.45 17.08
C GLY A 11 10.72 -19.25 16.55
N ASN A 12 9.73 -19.44 17.41
CA ASN A 12 8.30 -19.33 17.11
C ASN A 12 7.84 -17.86 17.10
N LEU A 13 8.52 -17.01 16.31
CA LEU A 13 8.07 -15.64 16.07
C LEU A 13 6.90 -15.73 15.09
N LYS A 14 5.66 -15.58 15.59
CA LYS A 14 4.48 -15.24 14.78
C LYS A 14 4.70 -13.85 14.17
N ILE A 15 5.63 -13.75 13.21
CA ILE A 15 5.79 -12.58 12.37
C ILE A 15 4.45 -12.40 11.69
N LYS A 16 3.71 -11.32 12.01
CA LYS A 16 2.50 -10.96 11.28
C LYS A 16 2.91 -10.75 9.82
N THR A 17 2.75 -11.80 9.02
CA THR A 17 2.88 -11.73 7.58
C THR A 17 1.79 -10.79 7.06
N ARG A 18 2.06 -10.15 5.93
CA ARG A 18 1.17 -9.14 5.35
C ARG A 18 -0.23 -9.72 5.16
N GLY A 19 -1.26 -8.95 5.53
CA GLY A 19 -2.66 -9.41 5.49
C GLY A 19 -3.25 -9.58 4.09
N SER A 20 -2.66 -8.93 3.08
CA SER A 20 -3.13 -8.99 1.69
C SER A 20 -1.96 -8.94 0.68
N PRO A 21 -2.04 -9.67 -0.45
CA PRO A 21 -1.08 -9.54 -1.54
C PRO A 21 -1.14 -8.14 -2.16
N ARG A 22 0.01 -7.67 -2.66
CA ARG A 22 0.15 -6.37 -3.33
C ARG A 22 0.42 -6.58 -4.81
N HIS A 23 -0.36 -5.90 -5.62
CA HIS A 23 -0.25 -5.90 -7.07
C HIS A 23 0.36 -4.58 -7.52
N TYR A 24 1.31 -4.65 -8.46
CA TYR A 24 1.84 -3.45 -9.07
C TYR A 24 0.76 -2.80 -9.94
N ALA A 25 0.62 -1.50 -9.81
CA ALA A 25 -0.32 -0.71 -10.59
C ALA A 25 0.44 0.43 -11.28
N ARG A 26 -0.07 0.90 -12.41
CA ARG A 26 0.41 2.12 -13.06
C ARG A 26 -0.72 3.14 -13.13
N LEU A 27 -1.28 3.44 -11.96
CA LEU A 27 -2.31 4.44 -11.80
C LEU A 27 -1.67 5.76 -11.37
N THR A 28 -2.32 6.85 -11.73
CA THR A 28 -2.12 8.16 -11.13
C THR A 28 -3.13 8.37 -10.01
N GLY A 29 -2.74 9.19 -9.03
CA GLY A 29 -3.62 9.57 -7.96
C GLY A 29 -3.10 10.77 -7.19
N GLN A 30 -3.90 11.27 -6.28
CA GLN A 30 -3.57 12.41 -5.45
C GLN A 30 -3.90 12.10 -3.99
N VAL A 31 -3.04 12.56 -3.10
CA VAL A 31 -3.24 12.42 -1.65
C VAL A 31 -3.52 13.80 -1.08
N ARG A 32 -4.67 13.92 -0.40
CA ARG A 32 -5.08 15.11 0.33
C ARG A 32 -4.84 14.92 1.82
N TYR A 33 -4.15 15.88 2.41
CA TYR A 33 -3.95 16.00 3.84
C TYR A 33 -4.20 17.45 4.25
N PHE A 34 -5.27 17.68 5.02
CA PHE A 34 -5.80 19.02 5.30
C PHE A 34 -6.00 19.82 3.99
N THR A 35 -5.35 20.97 3.87
CA THR A 35 -5.41 21.87 2.71
C THR A 35 -4.42 21.49 1.60
N LYS A 36 -3.50 20.55 1.87
CA LYS A 36 -2.47 20.15 0.92
C LYS A 36 -2.94 18.99 0.07
N LEU A 37 -2.84 19.15 -1.25
CA LEU A 37 -3.10 18.11 -2.25
C LEU A 37 -1.80 17.85 -3.00
N VAL A 38 -1.39 16.58 -3.08
CA VAL A 38 -0.14 16.18 -3.74
C VAL A 38 -0.42 15.03 -4.68
N ALA A 39 -0.10 15.23 -5.96
CA ALA A 39 -0.17 14.19 -6.98
C ALA A 39 0.97 13.16 -6.81
N GLY A 40 0.71 11.93 -7.26
CA GLY A 40 1.66 10.84 -7.19
C GLY A 40 1.29 9.68 -8.10
N ARG A 41 2.25 8.78 -8.27
CA ARG A 41 2.07 7.54 -9.02
C ARG A 41 1.84 6.40 -8.05
N VAL A 42 0.81 5.60 -8.27
CA VAL A 42 0.59 4.37 -7.52
C VAL A 42 1.71 3.38 -7.86
N VAL A 43 2.43 2.92 -6.83
CA VAL A 43 3.49 1.91 -6.95
C VAL A 43 2.89 0.52 -6.87
N ASN A 44 2.02 0.31 -5.88
CA ASN A 44 1.30 -0.93 -5.69
C ASN A 44 0.01 -0.69 -4.91
N ILE A 45 -0.93 -1.62 -5.05
CA ILE A 45 -2.21 -1.63 -4.38
C ILE A 45 -2.53 -3.04 -3.89
N SER A 46 -3.25 -3.12 -2.79
CA SER A 46 -3.82 -4.34 -2.20
C SER A 46 -5.27 -4.07 -1.84
N THR A 47 -6.00 -5.11 -1.43
CA THR A 47 -7.39 -4.96 -0.97
C THR A 47 -7.54 -4.01 0.22
N SER A 48 -6.50 -3.82 1.04
CA SER A 48 -6.55 -3.04 2.29
C SER A 48 -5.68 -1.77 2.26
N GLY A 49 -4.97 -1.48 1.18
CA GLY A 49 -4.10 -0.32 1.16
C GLY A 49 -3.34 -0.11 -0.14
N ILE A 50 -2.72 1.06 -0.23
CA ILE A 50 -2.07 1.58 -1.43
C ILE A 50 -0.74 2.25 -1.09
N ALA A 51 0.23 2.17 -1.99
CA ALA A 51 1.48 2.90 -1.91
C ALA A 51 1.60 3.85 -3.11
N LEU A 52 1.91 5.11 -2.84
CA LEU A 52 2.14 6.14 -3.86
C LEU A 52 3.55 6.71 -3.76
N ASP A 53 4.12 7.03 -4.92
CA ASP A 53 5.32 7.84 -5.09
C ASP A 53 4.88 9.28 -5.38
N LEU A 54 5.09 10.18 -4.43
CA LEU A 54 4.56 11.55 -4.48
C LEU A 54 5.49 12.48 -5.25
N GLN A 55 4.90 13.40 -6.02
CA GLN A 55 5.65 14.39 -6.79
C GLN A 55 6.18 15.55 -5.94
N ALA A 56 5.65 15.73 -4.72
CA ALA A 56 6.08 16.74 -3.78
C ALA A 56 6.01 16.21 -2.33
N PRO A 57 6.72 16.83 -1.37
CA PRO A 57 6.65 16.42 0.03
C PRO A 57 5.24 16.56 0.61
N LEU A 58 4.75 15.52 1.28
CA LEU A 58 3.53 15.53 2.07
C LEU A 58 3.89 15.19 3.53
N TYR A 59 3.79 16.17 4.42
CA TYR A 59 4.18 16.03 5.83
C TYR A 59 3.08 15.36 6.68
N ALA A 60 2.57 14.21 6.22
CA ALA A 60 1.62 13.40 6.95
C ALA A 60 2.36 12.29 7.69
N ALA A 61 2.37 12.33 9.02
CA ALA A 61 2.99 11.31 9.86
C ALA A 61 2.15 10.01 9.88
N ALA A 62 2.76 8.89 10.29
CA ALA A 62 2.02 7.65 10.52
C ALA A 62 0.86 7.87 11.50
N GLY A 63 -0.30 7.26 11.21
CA GLY A 63 -1.56 7.47 11.93
C GLY A 63 -2.40 8.65 11.41
N SER A 64 -1.84 9.53 10.56
CA SER A 64 -2.60 10.65 10.00
C SER A 64 -3.71 10.18 9.08
N LYS A 65 -4.91 10.74 9.24
CA LYS A 65 -6.03 10.53 8.32
C LYS A 65 -5.78 11.31 7.03
N VAL A 66 -5.91 10.64 5.90
CA VAL A 66 -5.71 11.19 4.55
C VAL A 66 -6.80 10.71 3.62
N ARG A 67 -6.97 11.43 2.52
CA ARG A 67 -7.89 11.07 1.46
C ARG A 67 -7.11 10.85 0.17
N VAL A 68 -7.33 9.71 -0.47
CA VAL A 68 -6.70 9.33 -1.72
C VAL A 68 -7.73 9.38 -2.81
N GLU A 69 -7.39 10.00 -3.93
CA GLU A 69 -8.19 10.00 -5.14
C GLU A 69 -7.37 9.35 -6.24
N CYS A 70 -7.91 8.31 -6.87
CA CYS A 70 -7.28 7.62 -8.00
C CYS A 70 -8.26 7.56 -9.15
N ASP A 71 -7.77 7.73 -10.38
CA ASP A 71 -8.62 7.86 -11.56
C ASP A 71 -9.52 6.62 -11.77
N ASP A 72 -8.99 5.41 -11.56
CA ASP A 72 -9.70 4.14 -11.80
C ASP A 72 -10.38 3.54 -10.55
N ILE A 73 -10.20 4.13 -9.36
CA ILE A 73 -10.77 3.62 -8.09
C ILE A 73 -11.74 4.62 -7.47
N GLY A 74 -11.56 5.90 -7.77
CA GLY A 74 -12.22 7.02 -7.14
C GLY A 74 -11.63 7.38 -5.78
N LEU A 75 -12.47 7.98 -4.96
CA LEU A 75 -12.08 8.58 -3.68
C LEU A 75 -12.16 7.56 -2.52
N LEU A 76 -11.06 7.44 -1.77
CA LEU A 76 -10.87 6.53 -0.65
C LEU A 76 -10.32 7.30 0.56
N ASP A 77 -10.91 7.07 1.74
CA ASP A 77 -10.35 7.55 3.00
C ASP A 77 -9.43 6.48 3.60
N GLY A 78 -8.40 6.92 4.32
CA GLY A 78 -7.43 6.01 4.94
C GLY A 78 -6.48 6.69 5.92
N PHE A 79 -5.53 5.89 6.40
CA PHE A 79 -4.53 6.31 7.37
C PHE A 79 -3.13 6.04 6.85
N VAL A 80 -2.23 7.00 7.03
CA VAL A 80 -0.81 6.81 6.71
C VAL A 80 -0.22 5.75 7.62
N ARG A 81 0.44 4.74 7.06
CA ARG A 81 1.15 3.71 7.81
C ARG A 81 2.66 3.95 7.82
N TRP A 82 3.18 4.56 6.77
CA TRP A 82 4.58 4.96 6.65
C TRP A 82 4.73 6.03 5.57
N ALA A 83 5.75 6.87 5.71
CA ALA A 83 6.19 7.81 4.69
C ALA A 83 7.73 7.80 4.67
N HIS A 84 8.33 7.56 3.50
CA HIS A 84 9.79 7.46 3.36
C HIS A 84 10.21 7.76 1.92
N ASN A 85 11.22 8.62 1.75
CA ASN A 85 11.83 8.96 0.46
C ASN A 85 10.80 9.33 -0.63
N GLY A 86 9.90 10.28 -0.34
CA GLY A 86 8.84 10.71 -1.27
C GLY A 86 7.70 9.71 -1.43
N ARG A 87 7.79 8.51 -0.88
CA ARG A 87 6.73 7.50 -0.93
C ARG A 87 5.89 7.50 0.33
N ILE A 88 4.62 7.17 0.15
CA ILE A 88 3.66 7.05 1.24
C ILE A 88 2.88 5.74 1.11
N GLY A 89 2.69 5.05 2.23
CA GLY A 89 1.81 3.89 2.32
C GLY A 89 0.59 4.22 3.15
N ILE A 90 -0.58 3.95 2.60
CA ILE A 90 -1.87 4.28 3.18
C ILE A 90 -2.68 2.99 3.34
N GLU A 91 -3.20 2.76 4.53
CA GLU A 91 -4.19 1.73 4.81
C GLU A 91 -5.58 2.34 4.61
N PHE A 92 -6.45 1.65 3.87
CA PHE A 92 -7.81 2.12 3.64
C PHE A 92 -8.63 2.02 4.92
N ASP A 93 -9.60 2.92 5.07
CA ASP A 93 -10.59 2.80 6.12
C ASP A 93 -11.41 1.52 5.93
N ARG A 94 -11.82 0.88 7.04
CA ARG A 94 -12.55 -0.39 7.05
C ARG A 94 -14.05 -0.19 6.77
N SER A 95 -14.36 0.59 5.75
CA SER A 95 -15.73 0.85 5.32
C SER A 95 -16.12 -0.07 4.16
N SER A 96 -17.39 -0.50 4.14
CA SER A 96 -17.93 -1.33 3.05
C SER A 96 -17.79 -0.64 1.68
N ASN A 97 -17.90 0.70 1.67
CA ASN A 97 -17.71 1.51 0.47
C ASN A 97 -16.27 1.44 -0.05
N ALA A 98 -15.27 1.62 0.83
CA ALA A 98 -13.87 1.51 0.43
C ALA A 98 -13.56 0.10 -0.10
N SER A 99 -14.02 -0.94 0.58
CA SER A 99 -13.84 -2.32 0.11
C SER A 99 -14.51 -2.59 -1.24
N ALA A 100 -15.71 -2.05 -1.47
CA ALA A 100 -16.44 -2.25 -2.72
C ALA A 100 -15.74 -1.56 -3.90
N LYS A 101 -15.25 -0.33 -3.71
CA LYS A 101 -14.49 0.40 -4.74
C LYS A 101 -13.21 -0.33 -5.12
N VAL A 102 -12.44 -0.77 -4.11
CA VAL A 102 -11.19 -1.49 -4.34
C VAL A 102 -11.45 -2.85 -5.00
N ALA A 103 -12.49 -3.58 -4.57
CA ALA A 103 -12.88 -4.83 -5.21
C ALA A 103 -13.32 -4.63 -6.67
N SER A 104 -14.09 -3.57 -6.96
CA SER A 104 -14.49 -3.20 -8.32
C SER A 104 -13.27 -2.91 -9.19
N TYR A 105 -12.30 -2.15 -8.67
CA TYR A 105 -11.03 -1.91 -9.35
C TYR A 105 -10.32 -3.22 -9.73
N PHE A 106 -10.15 -4.14 -8.77
CA PHE A 106 -9.49 -5.43 -9.03
C PHE A 106 -10.24 -6.29 -10.06
N ARG A 107 -11.57 -6.21 -10.09
CA ARG A 107 -12.41 -7.02 -10.98
C ARG A 107 -12.47 -6.51 -12.41
N PHE A 108 -12.52 -5.19 -12.60
CA PHE A 108 -12.84 -4.60 -13.91
C PHE A 108 -11.70 -3.79 -14.52
N PHE A 109 -10.83 -3.19 -13.71
CA PHE A 109 -9.84 -2.20 -14.17
C PHE A 109 -8.39 -2.64 -13.98
N HIS A 110 -8.13 -3.57 -13.05
CA HIS A 110 -6.78 -4.01 -12.78
C HIS A 110 -6.22 -4.83 -13.94
N LYS A 111 -5.15 -4.31 -14.54
CA LYS A 111 -4.31 -5.04 -15.50
C LYS A 111 -3.06 -5.48 -14.76
N ASP A 112 -2.76 -6.77 -14.77
CA ASP A 112 -1.51 -7.28 -14.20
C ASP A 112 -0.32 -6.72 -14.99
N ILE A 113 0.41 -5.79 -14.36
CA ILE A 113 1.59 -5.18 -14.97
C ILE A 113 2.83 -5.86 -14.39
N LYS A 114 3.52 -6.63 -15.22
CA LYS A 114 4.84 -7.16 -14.89
C LYS A 114 5.89 -6.04 -15.07
N PRO A 115 6.72 -5.73 -14.05
CA PRO A 115 7.81 -4.79 -14.24
C PRO A 115 8.77 -5.32 -15.29
N VAL A 116 8.97 -4.55 -16.37
CA VAL A 116 9.84 -4.92 -17.50
C VAL A 116 11.32 -4.83 -17.12
N LEU A 117 11.64 -4.10 -16.05
CA LEU A 117 12.99 -3.98 -15.50
C LEU A 117 13.03 -4.67 -14.14
N LYS A 118 13.65 -5.85 -14.09
CA LYS A 118 14.19 -6.41 -12.84
C LYS A 118 15.49 -5.67 -12.58
N ARG A 119 15.52 -4.84 -11.54
CA ARG A 119 16.76 -4.28 -11.02
C ARG A 119 17.41 -5.29 -10.07
#